data_AF-A0AAE5YGK2-F1
#
_entry.id   AF-A0AAE5YGK2-F1
#
_cell.length_a   1.000
_cell.length_b   1.000
_cell.length_c   1.000
_cell.angle_alpha   90.00
_cell.angle_beta   90.00
_cell.angle_gamma   90.00
#
_symmetry.space_group_name_H-M   'P 1'
#
loop_
_entity.id
_entity.type
_entity.pdbx_description
1 polymer ?
#
loop_
_entity_poly.entity_id
_entity_poly.type
_entity_poly.pdbx_seq_one_letter_code
_entity_poly.pdbx_strand_id
1 'polypeptide(L)'
;MIKSNQKNNEDNNFWIAYADLMAGLLFVFVLLIGAIVVKYVLTQSDLKTIKENLEKQEQRLQENKEELSQKEDILKNLNQKLSSASKQKQELEANVSSYAKLNQDLNLSLDEKDQQIFTLLERLNKKDEEIKELQVNFEEAKNKIKELGLIKENTIKNLQAKIDSNITLDVNSGAIVLPSEVLFDSNSFTLKPQAKENLKAILTQYFDGILKDENILSSIENIVIEGHTDSAGSYIYNLDLSQKRAYAVMSFIYSFYKDPRLQKLLMASGRSYSDVVIKDGKEDKEASRRIEIKFNINTNNALEKVEKYLDSK
;
A
#
# COMPACT_ATOMS: atom_id res chain seq x y z
N MET A 1 -107.17 95.63 -113.99
CA MET A 1 -107.24 96.61 -112.88
C MET A 1 -107.02 95.87 -111.56
N ILE A 2 -106.48 96.56 -110.56
CA ILE A 2 -105.68 96.14 -109.38
C ILE A 2 -106.49 95.79 -108.09
N LYS A 3 -105.84 95.09 -107.12
CA LYS A 3 -106.02 94.98 -105.63
C LYS A 3 -106.97 93.88 -105.06
N SER A 4 -106.71 93.17 -103.94
CA SER A 4 -105.55 93.05 -103.01
C SER A 4 -105.80 92.07 -101.84
N ASN A 5 -104.80 91.23 -101.54
CA ASN A 5 -104.08 91.11 -100.25
C ASN A 5 -104.87 91.02 -98.92
N GLN A 6 -105.19 89.80 -98.44
CA GLN A 6 -105.28 89.39 -97.01
C GLN A 6 -105.79 87.93 -96.88
N LYS A 7 -104.89 86.94 -96.73
CA LYS A 7 -105.08 85.68 -95.96
C LYS A 7 -103.95 84.64 -96.12
N ASN A 8 -102.88 84.93 -96.86
CA ASN A 8 -101.67 84.09 -96.92
C ASN A 8 -100.78 84.14 -95.64
N ASN A 9 -101.31 84.59 -94.49
CA ASN A 9 -100.57 84.75 -93.22
C ASN A 9 -100.97 83.72 -92.13
N GLU A 10 -102.09 83.00 -92.25
CA GLU A 10 -102.52 82.06 -91.20
C GLU A 10 -101.84 80.68 -91.33
N ASP A 11 -101.65 80.18 -92.56
CA ASP A 11 -100.98 78.88 -92.77
C ASP A 11 -99.48 78.96 -92.47
N ASN A 12 -98.80 80.06 -92.79
CA ASN A 12 -97.39 80.25 -92.39
C ASN A 12 -97.21 80.34 -90.87
N ASN A 13 -98.17 80.94 -90.14
CA ASN A 13 -98.09 81.05 -88.68
C ASN A 13 -98.35 79.71 -87.97
N PHE A 14 -99.20 78.85 -88.50
CA PHE A 14 -99.46 77.53 -87.91
C PHE A 14 -98.24 76.60 -87.97
N TRP A 15 -97.57 76.56 -89.12
CA TRP A 15 -96.33 75.78 -89.28
C TRP A 15 -95.17 76.33 -88.45
N ILE A 16 -95.09 77.65 -88.24
CA ILE A 16 -94.10 78.27 -87.34
C ILE A 16 -94.39 77.93 -85.87
N ALA A 17 -95.65 78.01 -85.42
CA ALA A 17 -96.02 77.70 -84.03
C ALA A 17 -95.87 76.20 -83.69
N TYR A 18 -96.18 75.31 -84.63
CA TYR A 18 -95.96 73.86 -84.47
C TYR A 18 -94.46 73.52 -84.46
N ALA A 19 -93.67 74.13 -85.35
CA ALA A 19 -92.22 73.99 -85.35
C ALA A 19 -91.60 74.48 -84.05
N ASP A 20 -92.09 75.58 -83.47
CA ASP A 20 -91.60 76.14 -82.21
C ASP A 20 -92.00 75.29 -80.99
N LEU A 21 -93.21 74.72 -80.98
CA LEU A 21 -93.67 73.79 -79.94
C LEU A 21 -92.92 72.45 -80.00
N MET A 22 -92.68 71.92 -81.20
CA MET A 22 -91.84 70.74 -81.41
C MET A 22 -90.38 71.03 -81.07
N ALA A 23 -89.86 72.22 -81.37
CA ALA A 23 -88.52 72.65 -80.96
C ALA A 23 -88.39 72.76 -79.44
N GLY A 24 -89.39 73.31 -78.75
CA GLY A 24 -89.45 73.37 -77.28
C GLY A 24 -89.55 71.99 -76.63
N LEU A 25 -90.38 71.09 -77.18
CA LEU A 25 -90.48 69.69 -76.74
C LEU A 25 -89.15 68.95 -76.95
N LEU A 26 -88.53 69.15 -78.12
CA LEU A 26 -87.22 68.59 -78.46
C LEU A 26 -86.15 69.12 -77.50
N PHE A 27 -86.22 70.40 -77.10
CA PHE A 27 -85.34 71.00 -76.10
C PHE A 27 -85.46 70.32 -74.72
N VAL A 28 -86.69 70.01 -74.28
CA VAL A 28 -86.94 69.28 -73.04
C VAL A 28 -86.39 67.86 -73.11
N PHE A 29 -86.59 67.15 -74.22
CA PHE A 29 -85.99 65.83 -74.42
C PHE A 29 -84.46 65.88 -74.44
N VAL A 30 -83.85 66.88 -75.08
CA VAL A 30 -82.39 67.07 -75.09
C VAL A 30 -81.85 67.33 -73.68
N LEU A 31 -82.53 68.15 -72.87
CA LEU A 31 -82.15 68.40 -71.47
C LEU A 31 -82.30 67.15 -70.59
N LEU A 32 -83.38 66.38 -70.79
CA LEU A 32 -83.64 65.17 -70.03
C LEU A 32 -82.64 64.07 -70.39
N ILE A 33 -82.35 63.87 -71.68
CA ILE A 33 -81.29 62.99 -72.16
C ILE A 33 -79.94 63.47 -71.62
N GLY A 34 -79.67 64.78 -71.63
CA GLY A 34 -78.47 65.37 -71.04
C GLY A 34 -78.31 65.05 -69.54
N ALA A 35 -79.37 65.21 -68.75
CA ALA A 35 -79.37 64.87 -67.32
C ALA A 35 -79.17 63.38 -67.06
N ILE A 36 -79.79 62.50 -67.87
CA ILE A 36 -79.57 61.05 -67.81
C ILE A 36 -78.13 60.71 -68.16
N VAL A 37 -77.57 61.31 -69.22
CA VAL A 37 -76.19 61.09 -69.65
C VAL A 37 -75.21 61.56 -68.56
N VAL A 38 -75.43 62.74 -67.95
CA VAL A 38 -74.62 63.24 -66.84
C VAL A 38 -74.71 62.30 -65.64
N LYS A 39 -75.92 61.88 -65.22
CA LYS A 39 -76.10 60.93 -64.12
C LYS A 39 -75.44 59.58 -64.42
N TYR A 40 -75.53 59.09 -65.65
CA TYR A 40 -74.89 57.85 -66.10
C TYR A 40 -73.36 57.96 -66.04
N VAL A 41 -72.79 59.07 -66.50
CA VAL A 41 -71.35 59.35 -66.44
C VAL A 41 -70.86 59.47 -64.99
N LEU A 42 -71.60 60.17 -64.12
CA LEU A 42 -71.29 60.27 -62.69
C LEU A 42 -71.35 58.89 -62.02
N THR A 43 -72.39 58.10 -62.31
CA THR A 43 -72.53 56.74 -61.75
C THR A 43 -71.43 55.80 -62.24
N GLN A 44 -70.98 55.94 -63.49
CA GLN A 44 -69.82 55.21 -64.01
C GLN A 44 -68.52 55.63 -63.30
N SER A 45 -68.36 56.93 -63.04
CA SER A 45 -67.22 57.45 -62.26
C SER A 45 -67.22 56.87 -60.84
N ASP A 46 -68.34 56.90 -60.13
CA ASP A 46 -68.48 56.35 -58.78
C ASP A 46 -68.25 54.84 -58.76
N LEU A 47 -68.83 54.10 -59.72
CA LEU A 47 -68.60 52.66 -59.88
C LEU A 47 -67.13 52.34 -60.12
N LYS A 48 -66.45 53.14 -60.92
CA LYS A 48 -65.01 53.01 -61.16
C LYS A 48 -64.23 53.23 -59.86
N THR A 49 -64.51 54.30 -59.12
CA THR A 49 -63.86 54.59 -57.84
C THR A 49 -64.11 53.50 -56.79
N ILE A 50 -65.33 52.97 -56.70
CA ILE A 50 -65.68 51.87 -55.79
C ILE A 50 -64.93 50.60 -56.19
N LYS A 51 -64.88 50.26 -57.48
CA LYS A 51 -64.10 49.11 -57.98
C LYS A 51 -62.62 49.24 -57.65
N GLU A 52 -62.01 50.40 -57.92
CA GLU A 52 -60.62 50.67 -57.59
C GLU A 52 -60.33 50.53 -56.08
N ASN A 53 -61.27 50.98 -55.22
CA ASN A 53 -61.14 50.82 -53.78
C ASN A 53 -61.32 49.38 -53.32
N LEU A 54 -62.26 48.63 -53.93
CA LEU A 54 -62.48 47.22 -53.66
C LEU A 54 -61.26 46.39 -54.05
N GLU A 55 -60.69 46.63 -55.25
CA GLU A 55 -59.45 45.99 -55.71
C GLU A 55 -58.28 46.29 -54.75
N LYS A 56 -58.12 47.53 -54.29
CA LYS A 56 -57.11 47.88 -53.27
C LYS A 56 -57.35 47.17 -51.94
N GLN A 57 -58.60 47.00 -51.51
CA GLN A 57 -58.93 46.27 -50.29
C GLN A 57 -58.67 44.77 -50.43
N GLU A 58 -59.01 44.16 -51.57
CA GLU A 58 -58.71 42.77 -51.88
C GLU A 58 -57.20 42.50 -51.91
N GLN A 59 -56.43 43.40 -52.53
CA GLN A 59 -54.97 43.32 -52.54
C GLN A 59 -54.40 43.37 -51.12
N ARG A 60 -54.83 44.35 -50.29
CA ARG A 60 -54.39 44.44 -48.89
C ARG A 60 -54.79 43.21 -48.07
N LEU A 61 -55.97 42.66 -48.31
CA LEU A 61 -56.42 41.45 -47.62
C LEU A 61 -55.53 40.26 -47.99
N GLN A 62 -55.14 40.16 -49.27
CA GLN A 62 -54.23 39.13 -49.74
C GLN A 62 -52.83 39.29 -49.13
N GLU A 63 -52.26 40.49 -49.15
CA GLU A 63 -50.98 40.83 -48.52
C GLU A 63 -50.98 40.49 -47.02
N ASN A 64 -52.04 40.87 -46.30
CA ASN A 64 -52.19 40.56 -44.88
C ASN A 64 -52.31 39.05 -44.61
N LYS A 65 -53.01 38.29 -45.49
CA LYS A 65 -53.09 36.82 -45.36
C LYS A 65 -51.73 36.18 -45.56
N GLU A 66 -50.95 36.65 -46.52
CA GLU A 66 -49.58 36.18 -46.76
C GLU A 66 -48.67 36.50 -45.57
N GLU A 67 -48.75 37.71 -45.03
CA GLU A 67 -47.99 38.11 -43.84
C GLU A 67 -48.39 37.27 -42.60
N LEU A 68 -49.69 37.00 -42.43
CA LEU A 68 -50.19 36.17 -41.33
C LEU A 68 -49.67 34.73 -41.45
N SER A 69 -49.73 34.15 -42.65
CA SER A 69 -49.20 32.82 -42.96
C SER A 69 -47.69 32.74 -42.63
N GLN A 70 -46.92 33.75 -43.03
CA GLN A 70 -45.49 33.82 -42.70
C GLN A 70 -45.24 33.91 -41.19
N LYS A 71 -46.02 34.72 -40.47
CA LYS A 71 -45.91 34.83 -39.01
C LYS A 71 -46.28 33.53 -38.30
N GLU A 72 -47.29 32.80 -38.79
CA GLU A 72 -47.67 31.49 -38.25
C GLU A 72 -46.54 30.46 -38.42
N ASP A 73 -45.90 30.42 -39.59
CA ASP A 73 -44.75 29.54 -39.85
C ASP A 73 -43.55 29.88 -38.96
N ILE A 74 -43.27 31.18 -38.78
CA ILE A 74 -42.22 31.66 -37.87
C ILE A 74 -42.52 31.25 -36.42
N LEU A 75 -43.76 31.43 -35.97
CA LEU A 75 -44.21 31.03 -34.63
C LEU A 75 -44.04 29.53 -34.41
N LYS A 76 -44.39 28.71 -35.41
CA LYS A 76 -44.21 27.26 -35.36
C LYS A 76 -42.74 26.87 -35.24
N ASN A 77 -41.86 27.50 -36.03
CA ASN A 77 -40.42 27.26 -35.97
C ASN A 77 -39.81 27.69 -34.62
N LEU A 78 -40.20 28.87 -34.12
CA LEU A 78 -39.77 29.37 -32.82
C LEU A 78 -40.21 28.44 -31.68
N ASN A 79 -41.45 27.95 -31.69
CA ASN A 79 -41.95 27.01 -30.71
C ASN A 79 -41.19 25.67 -30.74
N GLN A 80 -40.84 25.18 -31.93
CA GLN A 80 -40.01 23.98 -32.07
C GLN A 80 -38.60 24.19 -31.49
N LYS A 81 -37.94 25.32 -31.81
CA LYS A 81 -36.63 25.69 -31.25
C LYS A 81 -36.67 25.88 -29.73
N LEU A 82 -37.74 26.48 -29.22
CA LEU A 82 -37.93 26.67 -27.78
C LEU A 82 -38.09 25.31 -27.07
N SER A 83 -38.84 24.39 -27.65
CA SER A 83 -39.00 23.03 -27.11
C SER A 83 -37.68 22.27 -27.10
N SER A 84 -36.88 22.32 -28.18
CA SER A 84 -35.58 21.65 -28.22
C SER A 84 -34.58 22.26 -27.24
N ALA A 85 -34.51 23.59 -27.15
CA ALA A 85 -33.67 24.29 -26.18
C ALA A 85 -34.09 23.97 -24.73
N SER A 86 -35.40 23.89 -24.45
CA SER A 86 -35.90 23.49 -23.13
C SER A 86 -35.51 22.06 -22.76
N LYS A 87 -35.54 21.13 -23.71
CA LYS A 87 -35.07 19.75 -23.48
C LYS A 87 -33.58 19.70 -23.19
N GLN A 88 -32.78 20.39 -23.99
CA GLN A 88 -31.33 20.47 -23.78
C GLN A 88 -30.98 21.09 -22.43
N LYS A 89 -31.70 22.14 -22.02
CA LYS A 89 -31.51 22.75 -20.69
C LYS A 89 -31.79 21.74 -19.57
N GLN A 90 -32.88 20.97 -19.67
CA GLN A 90 -33.24 19.97 -18.67
C GLN A 90 -32.19 18.84 -18.60
N GLU A 91 -31.66 18.39 -19.73
CA GLU A 91 -30.55 17.42 -19.78
C GLU A 91 -29.28 17.99 -19.14
N LEU A 92 -28.94 19.27 -19.43
CA LEU A 92 -27.79 19.93 -18.83
C LEU A 92 -27.94 20.04 -17.30
N GLU A 93 -29.12 20.42 -16.81
CA GLU A 93 -29.42 20.50 -15.38
C GLU A 93 -29.30 19.14 -14.69
N ALA A 94 -29.77 18.07 -15.34
CA ALA A 94 -29.60 16.71 -14.85
C ALA A 94 -28.12 16.30 -14.76
N ASN A 95 -27.33 16.62 -15.79
CA ASN A 95 -25.90 16.36 -15.81
C ASN A 95 -25.16 17.13 -14.71
N VAL A 96 -25.46 18.42 -14.52
CA VAL A 96 -24.89 19.24 -13.45
C VAL A 96 -25.20 18.64 -12.07
N SER A 97 -26.43 18.19 -11.85
CA SER A 97 -26.81 17.51 -10.60
C SER A 97 -26.04 16.21 -10.40
N SER A 98 -25.84 15.42 -11.46
CA SER A 98 -25.05 14.20 -11.43
C SER A 98 -23.58 14.47 -11.09
N TYR A 99 -22.96 15.47 -11.72
CA TYR A 99 -21.58 15.86 -11.43
C TYR A 99 -21.40 16.40 -10.00
N ALA A 100 -22.39 17.15 -9.48
CA ALA A 100 -22.37 17.62 -8.11
C ALA A 100 -22.35 16.46 -7.10
N LYS A 101 -23.18 15.42 -7.33
CA LYS A 101 -23.17 14.20 -6.50
C LYS A 101 -21.84 13.46 -6.59
N LEU A 102 -21.31 13.26 -7.80
CA LEU A 102 -20.04 12.57 -7.99
C LEU A 102 -18.89 13.28 -7.27
N ASN A 103 -18.84 14.61 -7.32
CA ASN A 103 -17.83 15.38 -6.60
C ASN A 103 -17.98 15.28 -5.07
N GLN A 104 -19.22 15.24 -4.58
CA GLN A 104 -19.48 15.01 -3.16
C GLN A 104 -19.01 13.62 -2.72
N ASP A 105 -19.34 12.59 -3.47
CA ASP A 105 -18.90 11.20 -3.18
C ASP A 105 -17.38 11.07 -3.25
N LEU A 106 -16.74 11.74 -4.22
CA LEU A 106 -15.28 11.76 -4.34
C LEU A 106 -14.62 12.42 -3.13
N ASN A 107 -15.16 13.54 -2.64
CA ASN A 107 -14.63 14.22 -1.46
C ASN A 107 -14.76 13.35 -0.20
N LEU A 108 -15.91 12.68 -0.01
CA LEU A 108 -16.10 11.75 1.11
C LEU A 108 -15.09 10.60 1.07
N SER A 109 -14.85 10.03 -0.13
CA SER A 109 -13.84 8.99 -0.33
C SER A 109 -12.42 9.50 -0.04
N LEU A 110 -12.13 10.76 -0.39
CA LEU A 110 -10.83 11.38 -0.10
C LEU A 110 -10.61 11.55 1.41
N ASP A 111 -11.61 12.00 2.14
CA ASP A 111 -11.58 12.12 3.61
C ASP A 111 -11.35 10.75 4.28
N GLU A 112 -12.01 9.70 3.80
CA GLU A 112 -11.79 8.33 4.29
C GLU A 112 -10.35 7.85 4.03
N LYS A 113 -9.77 8.20 2.87
CA LYS A 113 -8.39 7.86 2.54
C LYS A 113 -7.39 8.63 3.39
N ASP A 114 -7.64 9.90 3.67
CA ASP A 114 -6.79 10.70 4.55
C ASP A 114 -6.79 10.15 5.99
N GLN A 115 -7.94 9.70 6.49
CA GLN A 115 -8.01 8.99 7.77
C GLN A 115 -7.21 7.68 7.76
N GLN A 116 -7.32 6.88 6.69
CA GLN A 116 -6.53 5.66 6.54
C GLN A 116 -5.03 5.96 6.53
N ILE A 117 -4.59 6.98 5.79
CA ILE A 117 -3.19 7.41 5.75
C ILE A 117 -2.71 7.83 7.14
N PHE A 118 -3.49 8.62 7.87
CA PHE A 118 -3.14 9.04 9.23
C PHE A 118 -2.92 7.84 10.16
N THR A 119 -3.84 6.87 10.17
CA THR A 119 -3.69 5.66 11.01
C THR A 119 -2.48 4.80 10.60
N LEU A 120 -2.14 4.76 9.31
CA LEU A 120 -0.96 4.04 8.83
C LEU A 120 0.32 4.75 9.26
N LEU A 121 0.36 6.09 9.21
CA LEU A 121 1.50 6.89 9.68
C LEU A 121 1.75 6.69 11.18
N GLU A 122 0.70 6.68 12.02
CA GLU A 122 0.84 6.39 13.45
C GLU A 122 1.42 4.99 13.71
N ARG A 123 0.93 3.99 12.98
CA ARG A 123 1.47 2.61 13.08
C ARG A 123 2.92 2.52 12.62
N LEU A 124 3.28 3.26 11.57
CA LEU A 124 4.64 3.29 11.04
C LEU A 124 5.60 3.93 12.04
N ASN A 125 5.22 5.08 12.62
CA ASN A 125 6.01 5.73 13.67
C ASN A 125 6.23 4.81 14.89
N LYS A 126 5.17 4.11 15.33
CA LYS A 126 5.29 3.14 16.43
C LYS A 126 6.24 1.99 16.08
N LYS A 127 6.21 1.50 14.85
CA LYS A 127 7.12 0.45 14.37
C LYS A 127 8.56 0.95 14.30
N ASP A 128 8.79 2.20 13.91
CA ASP A 128 10.12 2.81 13.91
C ASP A 128 10.69 2.96 15.32
N GLU A 129 9.86 3.28 16.32
CA GLU A 129 10.25 3.28 17.73
C GLU A 129 10.61 1.87 18.22
N GLU A 130 9.76 0.87 17.94
CA GLU A 130 10.03 -0.54 18.27
C GLU A 130 11.34 -1.05 17.64
N ILE A 131 11.62 -0.66 16.39
CA ILE A 131 12.87 -1.06 15.68
C ILE A 131 14.09 -0.41 16.33
N LYS A 132 14.01 0.88 16.70
CA LYS A 132 15.13 1.58 17.37
C LYS A 132 15.44 0.92 18.71
N GLU A 133 14.42 0.59 19.49
CA GLU A 133 14.60 -0.10 20.77
C GLU A 133 15.24 -1.48 20.56
N LEU A 134 14.76 -2.25 19.57
CA LEU A 134 15.33 -3.55 19.24
C LEU A 134 16.81 -3.46 18.81
N GLN A 135 17.19 -2.42 18.06
CA GLN A 135 18.58 -2.18 17.67
C GLN A 135 19.49 -1.90 18.86
N VAL A 136 19.04 -1.07 19.81
CA VAL A 136 19.78 -0.80 21.06
C VAL A 136 19.97 -2.09 21.84
N ASN A 137 18.88 -2.84 22.05
CA ASN A 137 18.91 -4.10 22.81
C ASN A 137 19.83 -5.14 22.13
N PHE A 138 19.82 -5.20 20.80
CA PHE A 138 20.69 -6.10 20.05
C PHE A 138 22.17 -5.77 20.23
N GLU A 139 22.55 -4.50 20.16
CA GLU A 139 23.94 -4.08 20.37
C GLU A 139 24.39 -4.33 21.82
N GLU A 140 23.52 -4.13 22.81
CA GLU A 140 23.81 -4.49 24.20
C GLU A 140 24.05 -6.00 24.38
N ALA A 141 23.18 -6.85 23.82
CA ALA A 141 23.33 -8.30 23.88
C ALA A 141 24.63 -8.77 23.20
N LYS A 142 24.95 -8.21 22.04
CA LYS A 142 26.19 -8.48 21.29
C LYS A 142 27.43 -8.08 22.10
N ASN A 143 27.43 -6.93 22.75
CA ASN A 143 28.52 -6.50 23.62
C ASN A 143 28.69 -7.46 24.82
N LYS A 144 27.59 -7.90 25.44
CA LYS A 144 27.64 -8.92 26.52
C LYS A 144 28.26 -10.24 26.07
N ILE A 145 27.86 -10.74 24.90
CA ILE A 145 28.41 -11.98 24.33
C ILE A 145 29.91 -11.83 24.09
N LYS A 146 30.35 -10.67 23.59
CA LYS A 146 31.76 -10.36 23.41
C LYS A 146 32.52 -10.35 24.74
N GLU A 147 31.96 -9.74 25.79
CA GLU A 147 32.53 -9.75 27.13
C GLU A 147 32.72 -11.17 27.67
N LEU A 148 31.74 -12.07 27.48
CA LEU A 148 31.85 -13.48 27.87
C LEU A 148 33.00 -14.18 27.15
N GLY A 149 33.18 -13.92 25.85
CA GLY A 149 34.31 -14.45 25.08
C GLY A 149 35.65 -14.00 25.64
N LEU A 150 35.77 -12.71 25.99
CA LEU A 150 36.99 -12.15 26.59
C LEU A 150 37.26 -12.71 27.99
N ILE A 151 36.22 -12.89 28.82
CA ILE A 151 36.35 -13.53 30.14
C ILE A 151 36.91 -14.93 29.98
N LYS A 152 36.37 -15.71 29.03
CA LYS A 152 36.84 -17.07 28.76
C LYS A 152 38.30 -17.07 28.30
N GLU A 153 38.65 -16.23 27.32
CA GLU A 153 40.01 -16.13 26.80
C GLU A 153 41.02 -15.71 27.89
N ASN A 154 40.68 -14.69 28.68
CA ASN A 154 41.52 -14.23 29.77
C ASN A 154 41.66 -15.28 30.87
N THR A 155 40.59 -16.01 31.19
CA THR A 155 40.62 -17.11 32.17
C THR A 155 41.57 -18.21 31.70
N ILE A 156 41.50 -18.61 30.42
CA ILE A 156 42.41 -19.61 29.83
C ILE A 156 43.86 -19.11 29.86
N LYS A 157 44.12 -17.86 29.44
CA LYS A 157 45.47 -17.26 29.45
C LYS A 157 46.05 -17.19 30.87
N ASN A 158 45.26 -16.72 31.84
CA ASN A 158 45.69 -16.61 33.23
C ASN A 158 45.95 -17.99 33.85
N LEU A 159 45.12 -18.97 33.54
CA LEU A 159 45.31 -20.35 34.00
C LEU A 159 46.57 -20.97 33.36
N GLN A 160 46.76 -20.80 32.05
CA GLN A 160 47.94 -21.30 31.34
C GLN A 160 49.24 -20.72 31.90
N ALA A 161 49.26 -19.45 32.31
CA ALA A 161 50.42 -18.82 32.95
C ALA A 161 50.74 -19.37 34.35
N LYS A 162 49.79 -20.07 34.99
CA LYS A 162 49.91 -20.61 36.35
C LYS A 162 50.18 -22.10 36.41
N ILE A 163 50.14 -22.79 35.27
CA ILE A 163 50.46 -24.22 35.15
C ILE A 163 51.76 -24.40 34.36
N ASP A 164 52.43 -25.53 34.57
CA ASP A 164 53.65 -25.89 33.85
C ASP A 164 53.47 -25.77 32.32
N SER A 165 54.47 -25.21 31.63
CA SER A 165 54.51 -25.06 30.17
C SER A 165 54.37 -26.36 29.40
N ASN A 166 54.65 -27.50 30.03
CA ASN A 166 54.47 -28.84 29.46
C ASN A 166 52.99 -29.27 29.42
N ILE A 167 52.10 -28.53 30.07
CA ILE A 167 50.65 -28.74 30.03
C ILE A 167 50.06 -27.68 29.10
N THR A 168 49.63 -28.10 27.92
CA THR A 168 48.96 -27.20 26.96
C THR A 168 47.46 -27.26 27.18
N LEU A 169 46.86 -26.12 27.53
CA LEU A 169 45.41 -25.95 27.48
C LEU A 169 44.99 -25.63 26.05
N ASP A 170 43.90 -26.24 25.61
CA ASP A 170 43.26 -25.81 24.38
C ASP A 170 42.75 -24.37 24.53
N VAL A 171 43.17 -23.51 23.61
CA VAL A 171 42.92 -22.05 23.66
C VAL A 171 41.43 -21.70 23.53
N ASN A 172 40.61 -22.61 23.01
CA ASN A 172 39.19 -22.38 22.74
C ASN A 172 38.29 -22.96 23.84
N SER A 173 38.71 -24.04 24.49
CA SER A 173 37.90 -24.80 25.46
C SER A 173 38.47 -24.81 26.87
N GLY A 174 39.74 -24.40 27.06
CA GLY A 174 40.43 -24.54 28.34
C GLY A 174 40.67 -25.99 28.75
N ALA A 175 40.55 -26.92 27.79
CA ALA A 175 40.66 -28.35 28.04
C ALA A 175 42.11 -28.79 28.17
N ILE A 176 42.38 -29.63 29.17
CA ILE A 176 43.55 -30.53 29.16
C ILE A 176 43.14 -31.79 28.40
N VAL A 177 43.86 -32.09 27.32
CA VAL A 177 43.67 -33.31 26.53
C VAL A 177 44.69 -34.35 26.96
N LEU A 178 44.21 -35.50 27.43
CA LEU A 178 45.04 -36.61 27.88
C LEU A 178 44.76 -37.83 26.99
N PRO A 179 45.73 -38.31 26.19
CA PRO A 179 45.55 -39.50 25.37
C PRO A 179 45.20 -40.73 26.23
N SER A 180 44.16 -41.47 25.82
CA SER A 180 43.69 -42.62 26.60
C SER A 180 44.74 -43.71 26.72
N GLU A 181 45.64 -43.85 25.74
CA GLU A 181 46.68 -44.90 25.72
C GLU A 181 47.75 -44.69 26.80
N VAL A 182 47.98 -43.43 27.19
CA VAL A 182 48.87 -43.09 28.29
C VAL A 182 48.21 -43.48 29.62
N LEU A 183 46.89 -43.28 29.73
CA LEU A 183 46.13 -43.46 30.97
C LEU A 183 45.64 -44.89 31.20
N PHE A 184 45.27 -45.62 30.14
CA PHE A 184 44.54 -46.88 30.19
C PHE A 184 45.07 -47.88 29.18
N ASP A 185 44.98 -49.17 29.50
CA ASP A 185 45.21 -50.23 28.51
C ASP A 185 44.00 -50.36 27.57
N SER A 186 44.21 -51.04 26.44
CA SER A 186 43.14 -51.29 25.48
C SER A 186 41.94 -51.97 26.15
N ASN A 187 40.73 -51.47 25.86
CA ASN A 187 39.47 -51.89 26.50
C ASN A 187 39.44 -51.85 28.04
N SER A 188 40.38 -51.13 28.67
CA SER A 188 40.42 -50.96 30.12
C SER A 188 39.98 -49.55 30.52
N PHE A 189 39.43 -49.45 31.73
CA PHE A 189 39.17 -48.19 32.45
C PHE A 189 40.01 -48.08 33.73
N THR A 190 40.93 -49.02 33.98
CA THR A 190 41.83 -48.97 35.12
C THR A 190 43.04 -48.11 34.79
N LEU A 191 43.29 -47.06 35.58
CA LEU A 191 44.45 -46.19 35.40
C LEU A 191 45.76 -46.96 35.58
N LYS A 192 46.65 -46.85 34.59
CA LYS A 192 47.99 -47.45 34.64
C LYS A 192 48.79 -46.88 35.83
N PRO A 193 49.51 -47.71 36.61
CA PRO A 193 50.32 -47.24 37.73
C PRO A 193 51.31 -46.15 37.34
N GLN A 194 51.99 -46.32 36.21
CA GLN A 194 52.99 -45.36 35.68
C GLN A 194 52.39 -44.00 35.30
N ALA A 195 51.10 -43.95 34.94
CA ALA A 195 50.44 -42.71 34.58
C ALA A 195 50.02 -41.88 35.80
N LYS A 196 49.84 -42.52 36.97
CA LYS A 196 49.27 -41.88 38.16
C LYS A 196 50.12 -40.74 38.69
N GLU A 197 51.44 -40.88 38.78
CA GLU A 197 52.31 -39.83 39.31
C GLU A 197 52.30 -38.57 38.43
N ASN A 198 52.44 -38.74 37.11
CA ASN A 198 52.37 -37.63 36.17
C ASN A 198 50.97 -37.00 36.14
N LEU A 199 49.92 -37.82 36.09
CA LEU A 199 48.54 -37.36 36.13
C LEU A 199 48.25 -36.57 37.41
N LYS A 200 48.72 -37.05 38.56
CA LYS A 200 48.59 -36.35 39.84
C LYS A 200 49.29 -35.00 39.81
N ALA A 201 50.51 -34.92 39.27
CA ALA A 201 51.25 -33.66 39.15
C ALA A 201 50.51 -32.64 38.28
N ILE A 202 50.05 -33.05 37.09
CA ILE A 202 49.31 -32.21 36.13
C ILE A 202 48.02 -31.69 36.76
N LEU A 203 47.21 -32.59 37.32
CA LEU A 203 45.91 -32.23 37.86
C LEU A 203 46.00 -31.41 39.15
N THR A 204 47.02 -31.63 39.98
CA THR A 204 47.27 -30.77 41.16
C THR A 204 47.52 -29.34 40.72
N GLN A 205 48.36 -29.12 39.70
CA GLN A 205 48.63 -27.77 39.17
C GLN A 205 47.38 -27.14 38.55
N TYR A 206 46.62 -27.91 37.77
CA TYR A 206 45.39 -27.42 37.15
C TYR A 206 44.36 -26.97 38.18
N PHE A 207 44.08 -27.81 39.18
CA PHE A 207 43.13 -27.46 40.24
C PHE A 207 43.66 -26.34 41.14
N ASP A 208 44.96 -26.29 41.43
CA ASP A 208 45.55 -25.17 42.17
C ASP A 208 45.43 -23.85 41.41
N GLY A 209 45.68 -23.86 40.09
CA GLY A 209 45.54 -22.69 39.23
C GLY A 209 44.11 -22.14 39.21
N ILE A 210 43.10 -23.01 39.32
CA ILE A 210 41.69 -22.64 39.39
C ILE A 210 41.28 -22.22 40.81
N LEU A 211 41.52 -23.08 41.80
CA LEU A 211 40.93 -22.97 43.15
C LEU A 211 41.65 -21.99 44.07
N LYS A 212 42.89 -21.59 43.74
CA LYS A 212 43.65 -20.58 44.51
C LYS A 212 43.49 -19.17 43.96
N ASP A 213 42.90 -19.00 42.79
CA ASP A 213 42.59 -17.69 42.21
C ASP A 213 41.07 -17.46 42.23
N GLU A 214 40.61 -16.62 43.16
CA GLU A 214 39.19 -16.29 43.31
C GLU A 214 38.58 -15.69 42.03
N ASN A 215 39.37 -14.99 41.19
CA ASN A 215 38.86 -14.42 39.94
C ASN A 215 38.61 -15.52 38.88
N ILE A 216 39.45 -16.55 38.85
CA ILE A 216 39.26 -17.71 37.96
C ILE A 216 38.16 -18.62 38.52
N LEU A 217 38.16 -18.85 39.83
CA LEU A 217 37.16 -19.70 40.48
C LEU A 217 35.74 -19.15 40.31
N SER A 218 35.56 -17.84 40.50
CA SER A 218 34.24 -17.19 40.35
C SER A 218 33.75 -17.13 38.90
N SER A 219 34.65 -17.21 37.90
CA SER A 219 34.28 -17.27 36.50
C SER A 219 33.91 -18.68 36.03
N ILE A 220 34.20 -19.72 36.80
CA ILE A 220 33.94 -21.12 36.44
C ILE A 220 32.62 -21.59 37.07
N GLU A 221 31.76 -22.19 36.25
CA GLU A 221 30.52 -22.84 36.68
C GLU A 221 30.78 -24.27 37.16
N ASN A 222 31.49 -25.05 36.34
CA ASN A 222 31.83 -26.44 36.62
C ASN A 222 33.06 -26.87 35.80
N ILE A 223 33.65 -27.99 36.21
CA ILE A 223 34.76 -28.67 35.56
C ILE A 223 34.26 -30.07 35.15
N VAL A 224 34.38 -30.40 33.88
CA VAL A 224 33.89 -31.66 33.31
C VAL A 224 35.08 -32.51 32.87
N ILE A 225 35.13 -33.73 33.37
CA ILE A 225 35.99 -34.81 32.90
C ILE A 225 35.20 -35.59 31.87
N GLU A 226 35.55 -35.47 30.60
CA GLU A 226 34.91 -36.17 29.51
C GLU A 226 35.77 -37.33 29.00
N GLY A 227 35.19 -38.51 28.91
CA GLY A 227 35.79 -39.62 28.20
C GLY A 227 35.28 -39.69 26.76
N HIS A 228 36.19 -39.90 25.82
CA HIS A 228 35.90 -40.07 24.39
C HIS A 228 36.48 -41.39 23.87
N THR A 229 35.84 -41.96 22.87
CA THR A 229 36.35 -43.14 22.14
C THR A 229 36.51 -42.82 20.66
N ASP A 230 37.23 -43.68 19.95
CA ASP A 230 37.11 -43.74 18.50
C ASP A 230 35.80 -44.43 18.09
N SER A 231 35.54 -44.45 16.79
CA SER A 231 34.39 -45.11 16.17
C SER A 231 34.45 -46.64 16.18
N ALA A 232 35.49 -47.26 16.77
CA ALA A 232 35.62 -48.72 16.77
C ALA A 232 34.73 -49.35 17.85
N GLY A 233 33.74 -50.14 17.43
CA GLY A 233 32.80 -50.81 18.33
C GLY A 233 31.40 -50.17 18.30
N SER A 234 30.51 -50.64 19.18
CA SER A 234 29.14 -50.10 19.24
C SER A 234 29.08 -48.83 20.10
N TYR A 235 28.15 -47.93 19.76
CA TYR A 235 27.94 -46.68 20.49
C TYR A 235 27.78 -46.88 22.00
N ILE A 236 26.92 -47.82 22.41
CA ILE A 236 26.59 -48.05 23.82
C ILE A 236 27.77 -48.66 24.58
N TYR A 237 28.50 -49.59 23.96
CA TYR A 237 29.73 -50.12 24.55
C TYR A 237 30.75 -49.01 24.79
N ASN A 238 30.97 -48.17 23.78
CA ASN A 238 31.91 -47.05 23.85
C ASN A 238 31.45 -45.95 24.82
N LEU A 239 30.14 -45.74 24.94
CA LEU A 239 29.55 -44.84 25.94
C LEU A 239 29.83 -45.32 27.36
N ASP A 240 29.57 -46.60 27.65
CA ASP A 240 29.86 -47.21 28.94
C ASP A 240 31.37 -47.17 29.26
N LEU A 241 32.23 -47.54 28.31
CA LEU A 241 33.67 -47.51 28.49
C LEU A 241 34.19 -46.09 28.77
N SER A 242 33.76 -45.11 27.98
CA SER A 242 34.16 -43.71 28.17
C SER A 242 33.68 -43.12 29.49
N GLN A 243 32.46 -43.45 29.92
CA GLN A 243 31.92 -43.04 31.23
C GLN A 243 32.74 -43.65 32.38
N LYS A 244 33.06 -44.95 32.30
CA LYS A 244 33.90 -45.62 33.32
C LYS A 244 35.30 -45.03 33.39
N ARG A 245 35.90 -44.66 32.26
CA ARG A 245 37.21 -43.98 32.21
C ARG A 245 37.15 -42.59 32.84
N ALA A 246 36.14 -41.78 32.50
CA ALA A 246 35.94 -40.47 33.11
C ALA A 246 35.77 -40.58 34.64
N TYR A 247 34.96 -41.54 35.09
CA TYR A 247 34.76 -41.81 36.51
C TYR A 247 36.03 -42.30 37.21
N ALA A 248 36.86 -43.13 36.55
CA ALA A 248 38.14 -43.58 37.10
C ALA A 248 39.11 -42.42 37.33
N VAL A 249 39.17 -41.46 36.40
CA VAL A 249 39.95 -40.22 36.56
C VAL A 249 39.39 -39.38 37.71
N MET A 250 38.08 -39.19 37.77
CA MET A 250 37.41 -38.46 38.87
C MET A 250 37.73 -39.09 40.24
N SER A 251 37.60 -40.41 40.34
CA SER A 251 37.90 -41.18 41.57
C SER A 251 39.37 -41.04 41.97
N PHE A 252 40.26 -41.05 40.99
CA PHE A 252 41.68 -40.82 41.24
C PHE A 252 41.97 -39.41 41.74
N ILE A 253 41.34 -38.37 41.17
CA ILE A 253 41.45 -36.99 41.65
C ILE A 253 41.05 -36.90 43.12
N TYR A 254 39.89 -37.45 43.49
CA TYR A 254 39.45 -37.46 44.89
C TYR A 254 40.35 -38.26 45.81
N SER A 255 41.19 -39.18 45.30
CA SER A 255 42.12 -39.93 46.14
C SER A 255 43.23 -39.03 46.71
N PHE A 256 43.67 -38.00 45.97
CA PHE A 256 44.80 -37.14 46.37
C PHE A 256 44.46 -35.66 46.58
N TYR A 257 43.43 -35.12 45.89
CA TYR A 257 43.04 -33.71 45.99
C TYR A 257 41.83 -33.56 46.90
N LYS A 258 42.02 -32.97 48.09
CA LYS A 258 41.03 -33.00 49.19
C LYS A 258 40.29 -31.67 49.42
N ASP A 259 40.23 -30.80 48.43
CA ASP A 259 39.46 -29.56 48.51
C ASP A 259 37.95 -29.85 48.39
N PRO A 260 37.12 -29.51 49.41
CA PRO A 260 35.69 -29.80 49.38
C PRO A 260 34.93 -29.01 48.31
N ARG A 261 35.47 -27.87 47.82
CA ARG A 261 34.85 -27.08 46.74
C ARG A 261 34.74 -27.88 45.45
N LEU A 262 35.66 -28.83 45.24
CA LEU A 262 35.68 -29.69 44.06
C LEU A 262 34.40 -30.54 43.92
N GLN A 263 33.75 -30.90 45.03
CA GLN A 263 32.49 -31.66 45.03
C GLN A 263 31.34 -30.94 44.32
N LYS A 264 31.35 -29.60 44.36
CA LYS A 264 30.33 -28.78 43.69
C LYS A 264 30.68 -28.47 42.23
N LEU A 265 31.95 -28.62 41.86
CA LEU A 265 32.48 -28.19 40.57
C LEU A 265 32.67 -29.36 39.61
N LEU A 266 33.08 -30.53 40.09
CA LEU A 266 33.58 -31.61 39.23
C LEU A 266 32.47 -32.56 38.77
N MET A 267 32.43 -32.82 37.47
CA MET A 267 31.52 -33.78 36.82
C MET A 267 32.31 -34.78 35.97
N ALA A 268 31.79 -36.00 35.79
CA ALA A 268 32.37 -37.01 34.92
C ALA A 268 31.33 -37.52 33.90
N SER A 269 31.67 -37.46 32.62
CA SER A 269 30.76 -37.79 31.52
C SER A 269 31.43 -38.64 30.44
N GLY A 270 30.76 -39.69 29.98
CA GLY A 270 31.15 -40.46 28.80
C GLY A 270 30.49 -39.90 27.55
N ARG A 271 31.25 -39.79 26.45
CA ARG A 271 30.77 -39.25 25.17
C ARG A 271 30.77 -40.25 24.03
N SER A 272 31.30 -41.46 24.23
CA SER A 272 31.48 -42.42 23.14
C SER A 272 32.25 -41.76 21.98
N TYR A 273 31.91 -42.10 20.73
CA TYR A 273 32.41 -41.46 19.51
C TYR A 273 31.51 -40.32 19.01
N SER A 274 30.78 -39.62 19.90
CA SER A 274 29.96 -38.49 19.48
C SER A 274 30.77 -37.28 19.01
N ASP A 275 32.05 -37.22 19.38
CA ASP A 275 32.98 -36.13 19.06
C ASP A 275 34.36 -36.69 18.64
N VAL A 276 34.36 -37.34 17.48
CA VAL A 276 35.57 -37.88 16.85
C VAL A 276 36.46 -36.75 16.30
N VAL A 277 37.76 -36.92 16.43
CA VAL A 277 38.75 -35.99 15.87
C VAL A 277 38.97 -36.35 14.41
N ILE A 278 38.69 -35.40 13.51
CA ILE A 278 38.90 -35.56 12.07
C ILE A 278 40.17 -34.83 11.63
N LYS A 279 41.05 -35.55 10.91
CA LYS A 279 42.26 -35.02 10.28
C LYS A 279 42.26 -35.42 8.81
N ASP A 280 42.40 -34.44 7.91
CA ASP A 280 42.40 -34.64 6.45
C ASP A 280 41.16 -35.40 5.93
N GLY A 281 39.99 -35.11 6.52
CA GLY A 281 38.70 -35.73 6.14
C GLY A 281 38.52 -37.17 6.62
N LYS A 282 39.42 -37.71 7.45
CA LYS A 282 39.32 -39.04 8.06
C LYS A 282 39.46 -38.95 9.58
N GLU A 283 38.91 -39.93 10.29
CA GLU A 283 39.07 -40.02 11.73
C GLU A 283 40.52 -40.32 12.12
N ASP A 284 41.05 -39.48 13.03
CA ASP A 284 42.24 -39.79 13.81
C ASP A 284 41.79 -40.55 15.07
N LYS A 285 41.91 -41.88 15.01
CA LYS A 285 41.43 -42.76 16.09
C LYS A 285 42.22 -42.57 17.37
N GLU A 286 43.52 -42.31 17.27
CA GLU A 286 44.38 -42.06 18.44
C GLU A 286 43.94 -40.80 19.16
N ALA A 287 43.78 -39.70 18.41
CA ALA A 287 43.32 -38.44 18.96
C ALA A 287 41.87 -38.53 19.49
N SER A 288 41.00 -39.34 18.86
CA SER A 288 39.62 -39.53 19.31
C SER A 288 39.54 -40.25 20.66
N ARG A 289 40.48 -41.17 20.96
CA ARG A 289 40.56 -41.86 22.25
C ARG A 289 41.27 -40.98 23.29
N ARG A 290 40.52 -40.12 23.96
CA ARG A 290 41.06 -39.14 24.92
C ARG A 290 40.20 -38.97 26.16
N ILE A 291 40.83 -38.49 27.23
CA ILE A 291 40.16 -37.82 28.34
C ILE A 291 40.36 -36.33 28.16
N GLU A 292 39.27 -35.57 28.20
CA GLU A 292 39.32 -34.10 28.26
C GLU A 292 38.92 -33.64 29.64
N ILE A 293 39.64 -32.66 30.18
CA ILE A 293 39.25 -31.99 31.43
C ILE A 293 39.13 -30.52 31.13
N LYS A 294 37.90 -30.01 31.13
CA LYS A 294 37.57 -28.64 30.70
C LYS A 294 36.66 -27.96 31.71
N PHE A 295 36.68 -26.64 31.73
CA PHE A 295 35.75 -25.86 32.56
C PHE A 295 34.71 -25.14 31.70
N ASN A 296 33.51 -25.01 32.24
CA ASN A 296 32.48 -24.14 31.70
C ASN A 296 32.50 -22.82 32.46
N ILE A 297 32.39 -21.70 31.73
CA ILE A 297 32.33 -20.37 32.34
C ILE A 297 30.91 -20.12 32.85
N ASN A 298 30.79 -19.48 34.01
CA ASN A 298 29.51 -19.05 34.56
C ASN A 298 28.89 -18.00 33.64
N THR A 299 27.86 -18.43 32.91
CA THR A 299 27.10 -17.57 32.00
C THR A 299 25.79 -17.07 32.59
N ASN A 300 25.39 -17.55 33.77
CA ASN A 300 24.06 -17.34 34.34
C ASN A 300 23.74 -15.85 34.53
N ASN A 301 24.66 -15.05 35.09
CA ASN A 301 24.43 -13.61 35.27
C ASN A 301 24.32 -12.85 33.94
N ALA A 302 25.05 -13.28 32.90
CA ALA A 302 24.99 -12.64 31.59
C ALA A 302 23.74 -13.05 30.81
N LEU A 303 23.39 -14.34 30.84
CA LEU A 303 22.23 -14.89 30.14
C LEU A 303 20.91 -14.50 30.82
N GLU A 304 20.80 -14.56 32.15
CA GLU A 304 19.59 -14.14 32.88
C GLU A 304 19.30 -12.65 32.67
N LYS A 305 20.35 -11.82 32.53
CA LYS A 305 20.19 -10.42 32.16
C LYS A 305 19.67 -10.29 30.73
N VAL A 306 20.32 -10.94 29.76
CA VAL A 306 19.87 -10.96 28.36
C VAL A 306 18.43 -11.46 28.26
N GLU A 307 18.05 -12.50 29.00
CA GLU A 307 16.70 -13.07 29.05
C GLU A 307 15.69 -12.08 29.63
N LYS A 308 15.99 -11.44 30.78
CA LYS A 308 15.15 -10.35 31.32
C LYS A 308 15.00 -9.17 30.35
N TYR A 309 16.02 -8.87 29.54
CA TYR A 309 15.92 -7.82 28.51
C TYR A 309 15.05 -8.26 27.33
N LEU A 310 15.12 -9.53 26.92
CA LEU A 310 14.31 -10.09 25.83
C LEU A 310 12.83 -10.32 26.24
N ASP A 311 12.60 -10.68 27.50
CA ASP A 311 11.28 -11.02 28.07
C ASP A 311 10.54 -9.83 28.68
N SER A 312 11.13 -8.62 28.66
CA SER A 312 10.48 -7.39 29.14
C SER A 312 9.29 -6.89 28.27
N LYS A 313 8.68 -7.79 27.48
CA LYS A 313 7.50 -7.55 26.65
C LYS A 313 6.19 -7.72 27.40
#